data_AF-X1HS24-F1
#
_entry.id   AF-X1HS24-F1
#
_cell.length_a   1.000
_cell.length_b   1.000
_cell.length_c   1.000
_cell.angle_alpha   90.00
_cell.angle_beta   90.00
_cell.angle_gamma   90.00
#
_symmetry.space_group_name_H-M   'P 1'
#
loop_
_entity.id
_entity.type
_entity.pdbx_description
1 polymer ?
#
loop_
_entity_poly.entity_id
_entity_poly.type
_entity_poly.pdbx_seq_one_letter_code
_entity_poly.pdbx_strand_id
1 'polypeptide(L)'
;YSWVYTPPKGFKSGIPYCLAIIELDEGPRLTTQVVAVTQDEVSIDKPVEFAFRKISSEGEEGVITYGFKFRPKGYPNHKKK
;
A
#
# COMPACT_ATOMS: atom_id res chain seq x y z
N TYR A 1 4.66 5.23 10.77
CA TYR A 1 4.68 5.21 9.28
C TYR A 1 5.77 6.15 8.79
N SER A 2 6.12 6.10 7.51
CA SER A 2 7.08 7.02 6.86
C SER A 2 6.72 7.20 5.39
N TRP A 3 7.07 8.36 4.82
CA TRP A 3 6.91 8.63 3.39
C TRP A 3 8.25 8.44 2.68
N VAL A 4 8.26 7.58 1.66
CA VAL A 4 9.46 7.31 0.86
C VAL A 4 9.44 8.15 -0.40
N TYR A 5 10.34 9.13 -0.47
CA TYR A 5 10.49 10.04 -1.60
C TYR A 5 11.48 9.55 -2.65
N THR A 6 12.53 8.85 -2.20
CA THR A 6 13.60 8.34 -3.06
C THR A 6 13.67 6.83 -2.92
N PRO A 7 12.93 6.08 -3.76
CA PRO A 7 12.92 4.63 -3.65
C PRO A 7 14.13 3.98 -4.35
N PRO A 8 14.33 2.66 -4.15
CA PRO A 8 15.35 1.91 -4.87
C PRO A 8 15.21 2.04 -6.40
N LYS A 9 16.35 1.97 -7.09
CA LYS A 9 16.41 2.02 -8.56
C LYS A 9 15.49 0.95 -9.16
N GLY A 10 14.65 1.37 -10.10
CA GLY A 10 13.70 0.49 -10.79
C GLY A 10 12.30 0.45 -10.18
N PHE A 11 12.10 0.93 -8.95
CA PHE A 11 10.76 1.12 -8.40
C PHE A 11 10.16 2.42 -8.94
N LYS A 12 9.07 2.33 -9.71
CA LYS A 12 8.49 3.47 -10.44
C LYS A 12 7.06 3.84 -10.04
N SER A 13 6.41 3.07 -9.15
CA SER A 13 4.97 3.23 -8.91
C SER A 13 4.68 3.99 -7.62
N GLY A 14 3.81 5.01 -7.70
CA GLY A 14 3.23 5.68 -6.53
C GLY A 14 4.25 6.41 -5.67
N ILE A 15 5.21 7.13 -6.26
CA ILE A 15 6.21 7.92 -5.54
C ILE A 15 5.67 9.36 -5.36
N PRO A 16 5.73 9.94 -4.15
CA PRO A 16 6.11 9.29 -2.88
C PRO A 16 5.00 8.32 -2.41
N TYR A 17 5.40 7.25 -1.69
CA TYR A 17 4.44 6.31 -1.08
C TYR A 17 4.54 6.30 0.44
N CYS A 18 3.43 5.97 1.09
CA CYS A 18 3.36 5.71 2.52
C CYS A 18 3.79 4.26 2.82
N LEU A 19 4.85 4.10 3.60
CA LEU A 19 5.28 2.82 4.17
C LEU A 19 4.93 2.79 5.66
N ALA A 20 4.30 1.71 6.12
CA ALA A 20 3.84 1.59 7.50
C ALA A 20 4.07 0.19 8.05
N ILE A 21 4.07 0.10 9.38
CA ILE A 21 3.88 -1.14 10.11
C ILE A 21 2.41 -1.15 10.51
N ILE A 22 1.67 -2.15 10.05
CA ILE A 22 0.24 -2.33 10.33
C ILE A 22 0.11 -3.40 11.40
N GLU A 23 -0.48 -3.05 12.54
CA GLU A 23 -0.93 -4.01 13.54
C GLU A 23 -2.30 -4.54 13.14
N LEU A 24 -2.39 -5.86 12.98
CA LEU A 24 -3.65 -6.54 12.68
C LEU A 24 -4.44 -6.77 13.97
N ASP A 25 -5.76 -6.89 13.86
CA ASP A 25 -6.65 -7.14 14.99
C ASP A 25 -6.28 -8.44 15.74
N GLU A 26 -5.69 -9.42 15.04
CA GLU A 26 -5.20 -10.67 15.61
C GLU A 26 -3.85 -10.55 16.36
N GLY A 27 -3.17 -9.39 16.27
CA GLY A 27 -1.90 -9.09 16.94
C GLY A 27 -0.63 -9.04 16.07
N PRO A 28 -0.49 -9.77 14.94
CA PRO A 28 0.69 -9.67 14.09
C PRO A 28 0.91 -8.27 13.50
N ARG A 29 2.18 -7.94 13.23
CA ARG A 29 2.57 -6.68 12.59
C ARG A 29 3.17 -6.91 11.21
N LEU A 30 2.66 -6.18 10.22
CA LEU A 30 3.09 -6.29 8.82
C LEU A 30 3.72 -4.99 8.33
N THR A 31 4.92 -5.07 7.76
CA THR A 31 5.54 -3.94 7.04
C THR A 31 5.05 -3.92 5.60
N THR A 32 4.28 -2.90 5.22
CA THR A 32 3.72 -2.78 3.87
C THR A 32 3.31 -1.34 3.56
N GLN A 33 2.90 -1.10 2.32
CA GLN A 33 2.47 0.22 1.84
C GLN A 33 1.00 0.47 2.16
N VAL A 34 0.69 1.72 2.53
CA VAL A 34 -0.68 2.22 2.58
C VAL A 34 -0.97 3.01 1.30
N VAL A 35 -2.04 2.64 0.60
CA VAL A 35 -2.44 3.22 -0.69
C VAL A 35 -3.75 3.99 -0.57
N ALA A 36 -4.01 4.81 -1.58
CA ALA A 36 -5.19 5.67 -1.64
C ALA A 36 -5.30 6.62 -0.43
N VAL A 37 -4.17 7.22 -0.09
CA VAL A 37 -4.00 8.22 0.95
C VAL A 37 -3.10 9.34 0.46
N THR A 38 -3.34 10.56 0.92
CA THR A 38 -2.42 11.70 0.88
C THR A 38 -1.67 11.84 2.21
N GLN A 39 -0.70 12.75 2.31
CA GLN A 39 0.15 12.87 3.50
C GLN A 39 -0.63 13.32 4.75
N ASP A 40 -1.57 14.22 4.56
CA ASP A 40 -2.47 14.77 5.57
C ASP A 40 -3.54 13.76 6.05
N GLU A 41 -3.80 12.72 5.26
CA GLU A 41 -4.74 11.67 5.61
C GLU A 41 -4.12 10.57 6.48
N VAL A 42 -2.80 10.51 6.67
CA VAL A 42 -2.16 9.42 7.41
C VAL A 42 -1.84 9.85 8.84
N SER A 43 -2.34 9.08 9.81
CA SER A 43 -2.02 9.23 11.24
C SER A 43 -1.76 7.86 11.87
N ILE A 44 -1.10 7.86 13.02
CA ILE A 44 -0.99 6.66 13.88
C ILE A 44 -2.41 6.24 14.30
N ASP A 45 -2.61 4.93 14.46
CA ASP A 45 -3.89 4.30 14.82
C ASP A 45 -5.04 4.50 13.83
N LYS A 46 -4.79 5.06 12.63
CA LYS A 46 -5.81 5.17 11.59
C LYS A 46 -6.24 3.77 11.13
N PRO A 47 -7.54 3.43 11.18
CA PRO A 47 -8.03 2.14 10.72
C PRO A 47 -7.78 1.92 9.23
N VAL A 48 -7.25 0.75 8.90
CA VAL A 48 -6.98 0.33 7.53
C VAL A 48 -7.57 -1.06 7.26
N GLU A 49 -7.68 -1.40 5.99
CA GLU A 49 -8.13 -2.71 5.54
C GLU A 49 -7.23 -3.24 4.42
N PHE A 50 -7.24 -4.56 4.26
CA PHE A 50 -6.48 -5.28 3.24
C PHE A 50 -6.87 -4.84 1.83
N ALA A 51 -5.87 -4.71 0.95
CA ALA A 51 -6.04 -4.49 -0.47
C ALA A 51 -5.14 -5.41 -1.29
N PHE A 52 -5.74 -6.27 -2.13
CA PHE A 52 -5.00 -7.06 -3.10
C PHE A 52 -4.52 -6.17 -4.25
N ARG A 53 -3.21 -6.16 -4.52
CA ARG A 53 -2.58 -5.25 -5.49
C ARG A 53 -1.45 -5.94 -6.25
N LYS A 54 -1.23 -5.50 -7.49
CA LYS A 54 0.02 -5.71 -8.22
C LYS A 54 1.15 -4.96 -7.49
N ILE A 55 2.21 -5.67 -7.11
CA ILE A 55 3.38 -5.13 -6.41
C ILE A 55 4.47 -4.77 -7.41
N SER A 56 4.75 -5.66 -8.36
CA SER A 56 5.77 -5.48 -9.41
C SER A 56 5.40 -6.24 -10.68
N SER A 57 6.05 -5.93 -11.79
CA SER A 57 6.19 -6.87 -12.91
C SER A 57 7.59 -6.84 -13.49
N GLU A 58 8.06 -8.00 -13.93
CA GLU A 58 9.40 -8.20 -14.47
C GLU A 58 9.46 -7.96 -15.99
N GLY A 59 8.97 -6.79 -16.45
CA GLY A 59 8.88 -6.47 -17.88
C GLY A 59 7.54 -6.89 -18.52
N GLU A 60 7.48 -6.87 -19.86
CA GLU A 60 6.25 -7.17 -20.63
C GLU A 60 5.92 -8.67 -20.66
N GLU A 61 6.94 -9.53 -20.74
CA GLU A 61 6.79 -10.99 -20.75
C GLU A 61 7.09 -11.65 -19.39
N GLY A 62 7.39 -10.84 -18.37
CA GLY A 62 7.80 -11.32 -17.05
C GLY A 62 6.65 -11.54 -16.07
N VAL A 63 6.99 -12.12 -14.92
CA VAL A 63 6.02 -12.46 -13.88
C VAL A 63 5.43 -11.19 -13.26
N ILE A 64 4.12 -11.22 -13.01
CA ILE A 64 3.43 -10.21 -12.21
C ILE A 64 3.33 -10.72 -10.78
N THR A 65 3.99 -10.04 -9.86
CA THR A 65 3.88 -10.36 -8.43
C THR A 65 2.70 -9.59 -7.85
N TYR A 66 1.72 -10.33 -7.35
CA TYR A 66 0.62 -9.79 -6.56
C TYR A 66 0.88 -9.99 -5.08
N GLY A 67 0.29 -9.12 -4.27
CA GLY A 67 0.42 -9.18 -2.82
C GLY A 67 -0.55 -8.23 -2.15
N PHE A 68 -0.27 -7.99 -0.88
CA PHE A 68 -1.10 -7.17 -0.02
C PHE A 68 -0.49 -5.79 0.20
N LYS A 69 -1.36 -4.79 0.09
CA LYS A 69 -1.17 -3.44 0.62
C LYS A 69 -2.35 -3.15 1.54
N PHE A 70 -2.35 -1.99 2.18
CA PHE A 70 -3.47 -1.54 2.99
C PHE A 70 -4.04 -0.24 2.45
N ARG A 71 -5.30 0.04 2.73
CA ARG A 71 -5.97 1.30 2.40
C ARG A 71 -6.87 1.72 3.57
N PRO A 72 -7.34 2.97 3.61
CA PRO A 72 -8.27 3.40 4.66
C PRO A 72 -9.48 2.46 4.75
N LYS A 73 -9.88 2.10 5.97
CA LYS A 73 -11.07 1.28 6.18
C LYS A 73 -12.30 1.96 5.57
N GLY A 74 -13.10 1.21 4.81
CA GLY A 74 -14.27 1.75 4.11
C GLY A 74 -13.94 2.48 2.80
N TYR A 75 -12.70 2.42 2.32
CA TYR A 75 -12.35 2.95 1.00
C TYR A 75 -13.16 2.23 -0.09
N PRO A 76 -13.84 2.96 -1.00
CA PRO A 76 -14.75 2.35 -1.95
C PRO A 76 -14.01 1.39 -2.88
N ASN A 77 -14.40 0.11 -2.83
CA ASN A 77 -14.13 -0.82 -3.92
C ASN A 77 -14.94 -0.32 -5.11
N HIS A 78 -14.28 0.31 -6.11
CA HIS A 78 -14.81 0.72 -7.41
C HIS A 78 -16.33 0.93 -7.46
N LYS A 79 -16.80 2.17 -7.68
CA LYS A 79 -18.21 2.38 -8.13
C LYS A 79 -18.51 1.33 -9.20
N LYS A 80 -19.42 0.39 -8.90
CA LYS A 80 -20.02 -0.44 -9.94
C LYS A 80 -20.51 0.55 -10.99
N LYS A 81 -20.03 0.39 -12.23
CA LYS A 81 -20.54 1.16 -13.37
C LYS A 81 -22.06 1.10 -13.37
#